data_AF-U6Q420-F1
#
_entry.id   AF-U6Q420-F1
#
_cell.length_a   1.000
_cell.length_b   1.000
_cell.length_c   1.000
_cell.angle_alpha   90.00
_cell.angle_beta   90.00
_cell.angle_gamma   90.00
#
_symmetry.space_group_name_H-M   'P 1'
#
loop_
_entity.id
_entity.type
_entity.pdbx_description
1 polymer ?
#
loop_
_entity_poly.entity_id
_entity_poly.type
_entity_poly.pdbx_seq_one_letter_code
_entity_poly.pdbx_strand_id
1 'polypeptide(L)'
;MPQDEFIIKTYLMVDALYNQLVQKPLRQGGFAPKLSDCELICMEIVGEFLGMDTDKKIWQYFKQHWQNWFPNLGSYPNFAKQCANLYWVKQQMHQKITANWCEQTEYYADAFPIAVCKFARAKRHQNFRAYATFGYYASKKETYYGFKGHLLITRSGMIKAFTFTAANVDERQVLPELLEGKTGFVGADKGYLSSELKDEMKQSHINLQTPYRSN
;
A
#
# COMPACT_ATOMS: atom_id res chain seq x y z
N MET A 1 3.10 -16.63 -19.40
CA MET A 1 4.26 -15.78 -19.73
C MET A 1 5.48 -16.37 -19.03
N PRO A 2 6.56 -16.68 -19.76
CA PRO A 2 7.85 -17.06 -19.19
C PRO A 2 8.33 -16.05 -18.14
N GLN A 3 9.02 -16.52 -17.10
CA GLN A 3 9.37 -15.69 -15.95
C GLN A 3 10.45 -14.66 -16.27
N ASP A 4 11.42 -15.03 -17.10
CA ASP A 4 12.40 -14.15 -17.70
C ASP A 4 11.74 -12.99 -18.46
N GLU A 5 10.74 -13.29 -19.30
CA GLU A 5 9.97 -12.26 -20.01
C GLU A 5 9.21 -11.35 -19.02
N PHE A 6 8.65 -11.91 -17.96
CA PHE A 6 7.97 -11.14 -16.92
C PHE A 6 8.91 -10.18 -16.17
N ILE A 7 10.11 -10.65 -15.81
CA ILE A 7 11.13 -9.84 -15.14
C ILE A 7 11.57 -8.70 -16.05
N ILE A 8 11.84 -8.99 -17.34
CA ILE A 8 12.23 -7.97 -18.31
C ILE A 8 11.14 -6.90 -18.47
N LYS A 9 9.88 -7.31 -18.68
CA LYS A 9 8.75 -6.38 -18.80
C LYS A 9 8.56 -5.53 -17.56
N THR A 10 8.64 -6.13 -16.38
CA THR A 10 8.52 -5.42 -15.11
C THR A 10 9.65 -4.41 -14.94
N TYR A 11 10.89 -4.80 -15.25
CA TYR A 11 12.04 -3.89 -15.19
C TYR A 11 11.86 -2.69 -16.12
N LEU A 12 11.50 -2.93 -17.39
CA LEU A 12 11.30 -1.84 -18.36
C LEU A 12 10.18 -0.89 -17.96
N MET A 13 9.09 -1.40 -17.39
CA MET A 13 7.99 -0.58 -16.85
C MET A 13 8.46 0.27 -15.66
N VAL A 14 9.17 -0.35 -14.72
CA VAL A 14 9.71 0.35 -13.54
C VAL A 14 10.70 1.43 -13.96
N ASP A 15 11.62 1.12 -14.86
CA ASP A 15 12.64 2.07 -15.34
C ASP A 15 12.00 3.27 -16.05
N ALA A 16 11.03 3.03 -16.93
CA ALA A 16 10.29 4.10 -17.60
C ALA A 16 9.55 5.03 -16.61
N LEU A 17 8.90 4.46 -15.58
CA LEU A 17 8.22 5.26 -14.55
C LEU A 17 9.21 5.98 -13.64
N TYR A 18 10.29 5.31 -13.24
CA TYR A 18 11.31 5.85 -12.36
C TYR A 18 11.97 7.09 -12.98
N ASN A 19 12.36 6.99 -14.25
CA ASN A 19 12.98 8.09 -14.99
C ASN A 19 12.04 9.28 -15.22
N GLN A 20 10.72 9.11 -15.09
CA GLN A 20 9.79 10.22 -15.11
C GLN A 20 9.63 10.88 -13.73
N LEU A 21 9.70 10.11 -12.65
CA LEU A 21 9.45 10.57 -11.27
C LEU A 21 10.71 11.13 -10.60
N VAL A 22 11.85 10.51 -10.83
CA VAL A 22 13.11 10.81 -10.14
C VAL A 22 14.04 11.60 -11.07
N GLN A 23 13.90 12.93 -11.05
CA GLN A 23 14.73 13.85 -11.86
C GLN A 23 15.96 14.38 -11.11
N LYS A 24 16.01 14.17 -9.79
CA LYS A 24 17.10 14.61 -8.92
C LYS A 24 17.57 13.45 -8.06
N PRO A 25 18.85 13.41 -7.65
CA PRO A 25 19.35 12.36 -6.78
C PRO A 25 18.55 12.26 -5.47
N LEU A 26 18.07 11.05 -5.16
CA LEU A 26 17.33 10.78 -3.93
C LEU A 26 18.21 10.87 -2.68
N ARG A 27 19.50 10.63 -2.87
CA ARG A 27 20.51 10.54 -1.82
C ARG A 27 21.54 11.64 -2.08
N GLN A 28 21.71 12.54 -1.11
CA GLN A 28 22.65 13.67 -1.21
C GLN A 28 23.99 13.39 -0.50
N GLY A 29 24.14 12.25 0.17
CA GLY A 29 25.36 11.88 0.88
C GLY A 29 25.49 10.38 1.14
N GLY A 30 26.71 9.96 1.46
CA GLY A 30 27.09 8.55 1.63
C GLY A 30 27.34 7.83 0.29
N PHE A 31 27.71 6.55 0.38
CA PHE A 31 27.93 5.72 -0.81
C PHE A 31 26.59 5.37 -1.47
N ALA A 32 26.52 5.49 -2.79
CA ALA A 32 25.38 5.03 -3.55
C ALA A 32 25.20 3.50 -3.37
N PRO A 33 23.96 2.99 -3.25
CA PRO A 33 23.71 1.56 -3.31
C PRO A 33 24.25 0.98 -4.62
N LYS A 34 24.86 -0.20 -4.55
CA LYS A 34 25.33 -0.90 -5.76
C LYS A 34 24.18 -1.41 -6.62
N LEU A 35 23.11 -1.89 -5.97
CA LEU A 35 21.86 -2.28 -6.62
C LEU A 35 21.07 -1.02 -6.93
N SER A 36 20.67 -0.84 -8.19
CA SER A 36 19.88 0.31 -8.59
C SER A 36 18.48 0.27 -7.98
N ASP A 37 17.85 1.44 -7.89
CA ASP A 37 16.49 1.57 -7.38
C ASP A 37 15.46 0.88 -8.31
N CYS A 38 15.69 0.93 -9.63
CA CYS A 38 14.87 0.21 -10.62
C CYS A 38 14.96 -1.31 -10.47
N GLU A 39 16.17 -1.86 -10.31
CA GLU A 39 16.37 -3.29 -10.05
C GLU A 39 15.64 -3.72 -8.77
N LEU A 40 15.77 -2.94 -7.70
CA LEU A 40 15.12 -3.27 -6.43
C LEU A 40 13.59 -3.29 -6.54
N ILE A 41 12.99 -2.24 -7.10
CA ILE A 41 11.54 -2.14 -7.24
C ILE A 41 11.02 -3.26 -8.16
N CYS A 42 11.76 -3.60 -9.23
CA CYS A 42 11.46 -4.76 -10.06
C CYS A 42 11.45 -6.06 -9.25
N MET A 43 12.47 -6.28 -8.42
CA MET A 43 12.55 -7.45 -7.55
C MET A 43 11.36 -7.54 -6.58
N GLU A 44 10.97 -6.43 -5.95
CA GLU A 44 9.79 -6.39 -5.07
C GLU A 44 8.51 -6.76 -5.82
N ILE A 45 8.24 -6.15 -6.97
CA ILE A 45 7.02 -6.41 -7.76
C ILE A 45 6.97 -7.88 -8.23
N VAL A 46 8.08 -8.39 -8.77
CA VAL A 46 8.14 -9.78 -9.24
C VAL A 46 8.01 -10.74 -8.07
N GLY A 47 8.68 -10.47 -6.95
CA GLY A 47 8.62 -11.30 -5.75
C GLY A 47 7.21 -11.41 -5.17
N GLU A 48 6.53 -10.27 -5.02
CA GLU A 48 5.13 -10.22 -4.57
C GLU A 48 4.19 -10.93 -5.55
N PHE A 49 4.37 -10.73 -6.87
CA PHE A 49 3.57 -11.43 -7.88
C PHE A 49 3.72 -12.96 -7.81
N LEU A 50 4.91 -13.44 -7.46
CA LEU A 50 5.18 -14.86 -7.25
C LEU A 50 4.74 -15.38 -5.87
N GLY A 51 4.09 -14.55 -5.05
CA GLY A 51 3.56 -14.93 -3.74
C GLY A 51 4.59 -14.98 -2.62
N MET A 52 5.66 -14.18 -2.70
CA MET A 52 6.68 -14.12 -1.65
C MET A 52 6.36 -13.03 -0.62
N ASP A 53 5.80 -13.44 0.52
CA ASP A 53 5.28 -12.49 1.54
C ASP A 53 6.33 -11.71 2.36
N THR A 54 7.63 -11.79 2.01
CA THR A 54 8.68 -11.10 2.80
C THR A 54 9.85 -10.68 1.91
N ASP A 55 10.43 -9.50 2.20
CA ASP A 55 11.67 -9.01 1.59
C ASP A 55 12.81 -10.04 1.64
N LYS A 56 12.86 -10.85 2.71
CA LYS A 56 13.87 -11.89 2.86
C LYS A 56 13.70 -12.99 1.82
N LYS A 57 12.48 -13.48 1.62
CA LYS A 57 12.17 -14.49 0.58
C LYS A 57 12.49 -13.94 -0.80
N ILE A 58 12.09 -12.70 -1.09
CA ILE A 58 12.38 -12.02 -2.36
C ILE A 58 13.89 -11.92 -2.58
N TRP A 59 14.64 -11.41 -1.60
CA TRP A 59 16.10 -11.31 -1.67
C TRP A 59 16.76 -12.67 -1.90
N GLN A 60 16.36 -13.71 -1.15
CA GLN A 60 16.90 -15.07 -1.29
C GLN A 60 16.62 -15.64 -2.68
N TYR A 61 15.41 -15.43 -3.20
CA TYR A 61 15.01 -15.91 -4.52
C TYR A 61 15.89 -15.33 -5.63
N PHE A 62 16.05 -14.01 -5.67
CA PHE A 62 16.89 -13.36 -6.68
C PHE A 62 18.37 -13.71 -6.51
N LYS A 63 18.85 -13.87 -5.26
CA LYS A 63 20.21 -14.33 -4.98
C LYS A 63 20.47 -15.74 -5.53
N GLN A 64 19.48 -16.63 -5.50
CA GLN A 64 19.62 -18.03 -5.91
C GLN A 64 19.37 -18.24 -7.40
N HIS A 65 18.39 -17.56 -7.97
CA HIS A 65 17.90 -17.86 -9.32
C HIS A 65 18.29 -16.83 -10.37
N TRP A 66 18.58 -15.58 -9.97
CA TRP A 66 18.75 -14.46 -10.89
C TRP A 66 20.00 -13.62 -10.59
N GLN A 67 20.97 -14.14 -9.83
CA GLN A 67 22.18 -13.41 -9.46
C GLN A 67 22.97 -12.90 -10.67
N ASN A 68 22.93 -13.64 -11.79
CA ASN A 68 23.59 -13.25 -13.03
C ASN A 68 22.96 -12.00 -13.66
N TRP A 69 21.66 -11.78 -13.43
CA TRP A 69 20.92 -10.62 -13.93
C TRP A 69 20.99 -9.43 -12.97
N PHE A 70 21.16 -9.71 -11.68
CA PHE A 70 21.30 -8.72 -10.61
C PHE A 70 22.65 -8.85 -9.89
N PRO A 71 23.80 -8.66 -10.59
CA PRO A 71 25.12 -8.94 -10.05
C PRO A 71 25.47 -8.09 -8.82
N ASN A 72 24.86 -6.92 -8.71
CA ASN A 72 25.07 -5.98 -7.60
C ASN A 72 24.17 -6.22 -6.38
N LEU A 73 23.39 -7.30 -6.35
CA LEU A 73 22.57 -7.69 -5.21
C LEU A 73 23.44 -7.94 -3.96
N GLY A 74 23.41 -6.97 -3.04
CA GLY A 74 24.18 -6.96 -1.81
C GLY A 74 23.58 -7.81 -0.69
N SER A 75 23.91 -7.45 0.55
CA SER A 75 23.38 -8.11 1.74
C SER A 75 21.89 -7.83 1.95
N TYR A 76 21.18 -8.77 2.56
CA TYR A 76 19.77 -8.63 2.91
C TYR A 76 19.46 -7.33 3.70
N PRO A 77 20.24 -6.93 4.73
CA PRO A 77 19.95 -5.69 5.45
C PRO A 77 20.00 -4.43 4.57
N ASN A 78 20.93 -4.38 3.61
CA ASN A 78 21.01 -3.25 2.69
C ASN A 78 19.84 -3.25 1.71
N PHE A 79 19.46 -4.43 1.21
CA PHE A 79 18.26 -4.60 0.38
C PHE A 79 16.99 -4.13 1.11
N ALA A 80 16.72 -4.64 2.31
CA ALA A 80 15.54 -4.27 3.09
C ALA A 80 15.51 -2.77 3.44
N LYS A 81 16.68 -2.18 3.78
CA LYS A 81 16.80 -0.73 4.02
C LYS A 81 16.46 0.08 2.77
N GLN A 82 16.89 -0.36 1.60
CA GLN A 82 16.59 0.31 0.34
C GLN A 82 15.11 0.15 -0.05
N CYS A 83 14.51 -1.03 0.16
CA CYS A 83 13.06 -1.26 0.00
C CYS A 83 12.22 -0.25 0.80
N ALA A 84 12.57 -0.05 2.07
CA ALA A 84 11.90 0.89 2.95
C ALA A 84 12.10 2.35 2.51
N ASN A 85 13.32 2.73 2.14
CA ASN A 85 13.65 4.10 1.73
C ASN A 85 13.02 4.51 0.39
N LEU A 86 12.64 3.55 -0.47
CA LEU A 86 11.97 3.79 -1.74
C LEU A 86 10.44 3.79 -1.64
N TYR A 87 9.86 3.67 -0.44
CA TYR A 87 8.40 3.65 -0.24
C TYR A 87 7.68 4.81 -0.94
N TRP A 88 8.21 6.02 -0.83
CA TRP A 88 7.61 7.21 -1.45
C TRP A 88 7.68 7.17 -2.99
N VAL A 89 8.74 6.59 -3.58
CA VAL A 89 8.83 6.39 -5.03
C VAL A 89 7.76 5.39 -5.48
N LYS A 90 7.61 4.30 -4.74
CA LYS A 90 6.58 3.27 -5.01
C LYS A 90 5.17 3.86 -4.93
N GLN A 91 4.91 4.74 -3.95
CA GLN A 91 3.64 5.45 -3.84
C GLN A 91 3.39 6.36 -5.06
N GLN A 92 4.39 7.12 -5.50
CA GLN A 92 4.28 7.98 -6.69
C GLN A 92 4.08 7.16 -7.98
N MET A 93 4.75 6.01 -8.10
CA MET A 93 4.53 5.07 -9.21
C MET A 93 3.10 4.55 -9.21
N HIS A 94 2.59 4.12 -8.06
CA HIS A 94 1.21 3.66 -7.90
C HIS A 94 0.20 4.75 -8.30
N GLN A 95 0.37 5.98 -7.83
CA GLN A 95 -0.48 7.12 -8.22
C GLN A 95 -0.45 7.37 -9.73
N LYS A 96 0.71 7.28 -10.37
CA LYS A 96 0.84 7.50 -11.82
C LYS A 96 0.20 6.40 -12.64
N ILE A 97 0.40 5.14 -12.24
CA ILE A 97 -0.23 3.98 -12.88
C ILE A 97 -1.76 4.09 -12.76
N THR A 98 -2.25 4.42 -11.58
CA THR A 98 -3.69 4.49 -11.31
C THR A 98 -4.35 5.69 -11.96
N ALA A 99 -3.68 6.83 -12.11
CA ALA A 99 -4.19 7.99 -12.84
C ALA A 99 -4.43 7.68 -14.33
N ASN A 100 -3.52 6.93 -14.96
CA ASN A 100 -3.65 6.53 -16.37
C ASN A 100 -4.63 5.36 -16.56
N TRP A 101 -4.99 4.67 -15.48
CA TRP A 101 -5.87 3.52 -15.52
C TRP A 101 -7.34 3.94 -15.49
N CYS A 102 -7.88 4.28 -16.67
CA CYS A 102 -9.30 4.54 -16.99
C CYS A 102 -10.05 5.43 -15.99
N GLU A 103 -10.70 6.49 -16.47
CA GLU A 103 -11.62 7.26 -15.63
C GLU A 103 -12.75 6.34 -15.15
N GLN A 104 -12.87 6.21 -13.83
CA GLN A 104 -13.88 5.40 -13.17
C GLN A 104 -14.64 6.32 -12.23
N THR A 105 -15.95 6.13 -12.16
CA THR A 105 -16.85 6.88 -11.27
C THR A 105 -17.53 5.93 -10.29
N GLU A 106 -16.98 4.74 -10.10
CA GLU A 106 -17.52 3.70 -9.20
C GLU A 106 -16.38 3.13 -8.36
N TYR A 107 -16.44 3.39 -7.05
CA TYR A 107 -15.42 3.01 -6.09
C TYR A 107 -16.01 2.22 -4.93
N TYR A 108 -15.15 1.45 -4.26
CA TYR A 108 -15.48 0.69 -3.07
C TYR A 108 -14.45 0.95 -1.99
N ALA A 109 -14.91 1.33 -0.80
CA ALA A 109 -14.07 1.61 0.35
C ALA A 109 -14.25 0.54 1.43
N ASP A 110 -13.14 0.08 1.99
CA ASP A 110 -13.13 -0.85 3.11
C ASP A 110 -11.93 -0.60 4.03
N ALA A 111 -12.09 -0.95 5.31
CA ALA A 111 -11.05 -0.84 6.31
C ALA A 111 -10.78 -2.19 6.98
N PHE A 112 -9.50 -2.48 7.23
CA PHE A 112 -9.07 -3.76 7.79
C PHE A 112 -8.00 -3.59 8.87
N PRO A 113 -7.95 -4.48 9.87
CA PRO A 113 -6.98 -4.38 10.95
C PRO A 113 -5.58 -4.80 10.48
N ILE A 114 -4.57 -4.00 10.85
CA ILE A 114 -3.15 -4.30 10.68
C ILE A 114 -2.54 -4.47 12.07
N ALA A 115 -2.59 -5.69 12.60
CA ALA A 115 -2.06 -5.98 13.93
C ALA A 115 -0.53 -6.06 13.91
N VAL A 116 0.13 -5.22 14.71
CA VAL A 116 1.59 -5.31 14.89
C VAL A 116 1.95 -6.41 15.89
N CYS A 117 1.07 -6.69 16.85
CA CYS A 117 1.18 -7.87 17.71
C CYS A 117 -0.17 -8.29 18.29
N LYS A 118 -0.19 -9.49 18.90
CA LYS A 118 -1.33 -9.98 19.68
C LYS A 118 -1.50 -9.14 20.95
N PHE A 119 -2.74 -8.94 21.40
CA PHE A 119 -3.09 -8.18 22.61
C PHE A 119 -2.20 -8.52 23.83
N ALA A 120 -1.97 -9.80 24.09
CA ALA A 120 -1.13 -10.27 25.21
C ALA A 120 0.32 -9.77 25.20
N ARG A 121 0.83 -9.32 24.04
CA ARG A 121 2.20 -8.81 23.86
C ARG A 121 2.27 -7.28 23.75
N ALA A 122 1.13 -6.60 23.66
CA ALA A 122 1.06 -5.15 23.42
C ALA A 122 1.87 -4.34 24.45
N LYS A 123 1.77 -4.69 25.75
CA LYS A 123 2.52 -4.00 26.82
C LYS A 123 4.04 -4.05 26.68
N ARG A 124 4.58 -5.05 25.96
CA ARG A 124 6.03 -5.26 25.76
C ARG A 124 6.50 -4.80 24.37
N HIS A 125 5.59 -4.34 23.51
CA HIS A 125 5.91 -3.90 22.16
C HIS A 125 6.60 -2.53 22.21
N GLN A 126 7.75 -2.38 21.55
CA GLN A 126 8.51 -1.12 21.54
C GLN A 126 8.48 -0.40 20.18
N ASN A 127 8.61 -1.12 19.06
CA ASN A 127 8.87 -0.50 17.75
C ASN A 127 7.82 0.53 17.30
N PHE A 128 6.55 0.30 17.62
CA PHE A 128 5.41 1.15 17.21
C PHE A 128 4.69 1.76 18.41
N ARG A 129 5.32 1.80 19.59
CA ARG A 129 4.67 2.22 20.84
C ARG A 129 4.07 3.64 20.76
N ALA A 130 4.71 4.52 20.00
CA ALA A 130 4.27 5.91 19.81
C ALA A 130 3.12 6.08 18.80
N TYR A 131 2.83 5.07 17.98
CA TYR A 131 1.94 5.19 16.81
C TYR A 131 0.78 4.20 16.81
N ALA A 132 1.00 2.97 17.30
CA ALA A 132 -0.01 1.94 17.33
C ALA A 132 -0.92 2.09 18.56
N THR A 133 -2.20 1.81 18.38
CA THR A 133 -3.23 1.85 19.43
C THR A 133 -4.01 0.55 19.46
N PHE A 134 -4.92 0.42 20.42
CA PHE A 134 -5.84 -0.71 20.48
C PHE A 134 -7.04 -0.47 19.58
N GLY A 135 -7.42 -1.49 18.80
CA GLY A 135 -8.65 -1.52 18.02
C GLY A 135 -9.42 -2.81 18.27
N TYR A 136 -10.68 -2.83 17.86
CA TYR A 136 -11.56 -3.98 17.98
C TYR A 136 -11.97 -4.49 16.60
N TYR A 137 -11.78 -5.78 16.36
CA TYR A 137 -12.20 -6.42 15.12
C TYR A 137 -13.53 -7.15 15.34
N ALA A 138 -14.62 -6.52 14.91
CA ALA A 138 -15.98 -6.98 15.20
C ALA A 138 -16.27 -8.39 14.66
N SER A 139 -15.75 -8.73 13.48
CA SER A 139 -16.02 -10.03 12.85
C SER A 139 -15.34 -11.21 13.56
N LYS A 140 -14.16 -11.04 14.16
CA LYS A 140 -13.52 -12.08 15.02
C LYS A 140 -13.78 -11.88 16.51
N LYS A 141 -14.46 -10.78 16.90
CA LYS A 141 -14.68 -10.38 18.30
C LYS A 141 -13.39 -10.27 19.11
N GLU A 142 -12.31 -9.77 18.50
CA GLU A 142 -10.98 -9.72 19.09
C GLU A 142 -10.42 -8.30 19.16
N THR A 143 -9.76 -7.98 20.28
CA THR A 143 -8.97 -6.74 20.41
C THR A 143 -7.56 -6.97 19.86
N TYR A 144 -7.07 -6.04 19.06
CA TYR A 144 -5.71 -6.06 18.52
C TYR A 144 -4.97 -4.77 18.87
N TYR A 145 -3.64 -4.83 18.82
CA TYR A 145 -2.76 -3.67 18.95
C TYR A 145 -2.07 -3.43 17.62
N GLY A 146 -2.24 -2.25 17.03
CA GLY A 146 -1.70 -1.93 15.71
C GLY A 146 -2.36 -0.72 15.04
N PHE A 147 -2.61 -0.88 13.75
CA PHE A 147 -3.13 0.13 12.85
C PHE A 147 -4.41 -0.36 12.15
N LYS A 148 -5.14 0.54 11.53
CA LYS A 148 -6.23 0.23 10.61
C LYS A 148 -5.80 0.64 9.21
N GLY A 149 -5.76 -0.30 8.28
CA GLY A 149 -5.56 -0.03 6.86
C GLY A 149 -6.88 0.36 6.22
N HIS A 150 -6.84 1.30 5.29
CA HIS A 150 -8.01 1.76 4.54
C HIS A 150 -7.70 1.67 3.05
N LEU A 151 -8.63 1.12 2.29
CA LEU A 151 -8.47 0.84 0.87
C LEU A 151 -9.61 1.46 0.08
N LEU A 152 -9.28 2.05 -1.05
CA LEU A 152 -10.23 2.47 -2.07
C LEU A 152 -9.91 1.72 -3.37
N ILE A 153 -10.84 0.90 -3.84
CA ILE A 153 -10.72 0.16 -5.10
C ILE A 153 -11.75 0.62 -6.13
N THR A 154 -11.46 0.40 -7.40
CA THR A 154 -12.47 0.46 -8.47
C THR A 154 -13.32 -0.80 -8.47
N ARG A 155 -14.43 -0.78 -9.22
CA ARG A 155 -15.21 -1.99 -9.52
C ARG A 155 -14.38 -3.12 -10.16
N SER A 156 -13.35 -2.80 -10.93
CA SER A 156 -12.44 -3.80 -11.52
C SER A 156 -11.40 -4.36 -10.54
N GLY A 157 -11.38 -3.90 -9.29
CA GLY A 157 -10.43 -4.32 -8.26
C GLY A 157 -9.10 -3.56 -8.29
N MET A 158 -8.96 -2.50 -9.08
CA MET A 158 -7.75 -1.66 -9.07
C MET A 158 -7.72 -0.82 -7.79
N ILE A 159 -6.65 -0.92 -7.01
CA ILE A 159 -6.43 -0.08 -5.84
C ILE A 159 -6.15 1.34 -6.32
N LYS A 160 -7.05 2.29 -6.04
CA LYS A 160 -6.91 3.71 -6.42
C LYS A 160 -6.26 4.56 -5.34
N ALA A 161 -6.55 4.26 -4.07
CA ALA A 161 -5.92 4.92 -2.95
C ALA A 161 -5.86 3.96 -1.76
N PHE A 162 -4.89 4.16 -0.89
CA PHE A 162 -4.80 3.45 0.37
C PHE A 162 -4.06 4.33 1.39
N THR A 163 -4.39 4.14 2.66
CA THR A 163 -3.70 4.76 3.78
C THR A 163 -3.83 3.86 5.01
N PHE A 164 -3.18 4.22 6.11
CA PHE A 164 -3.39 3.57 7.39
C PHE A 164 -3.39 4.59 8.52
N THR A 165 -4.16 4.30 9.56
CA THR A 165 -4.27 5.14 10.75
C THR A 165 -4.06 4.31 12.01
N ALA A 166 -3.93 4.97 13.16
CA ALA A 166 -3.97 4.26 14.44
C ALA A 166 -5.30 3.48 14.57
N ALA A 167 -5.26 2.32 15.23
CA ALA A 167 -6.39 1.38 15.25
C ALA A 167 -7.71 1.93 15.86
N ASN A 168 -7.62 2.98 16.67
CA ASN A 168 -8.74 3.67 17.30
C ASN A 168 -9.37 4.78 16.44
N VAL A 169 -8.77 5.10 15.29
CA VAL A 169 -9.32 6.11 14.38
C VAL A 169 -10.54 5.55 13.65
N ASP A 170 -11.57 6.37 13.58
CA ASP A 170 -12.81 6.06 12.89
C ASP A 170 -12.61 6.08 11.37
N GLU A 171 -13.04 5.03 10.66
CA GLU A 171 -12.89 4.97 9.20
C GLU A 171 -13.65 6.09 8.47
N ARG A 172 -14.72 6.63 9.07
CA ARG A 172 -15.48 7.77 8.53
C ARG A 172 -14.63 9.02 8.35
N GLN A 173 -13.64 9.24 9.22
CA GLN A 173 -12.77 10.41 9.18
C GLN A 173 -11.72 10.33 8.06
N VAL A 174 -11.44 9.12 7.56
CA VAL A 174 -10.39 8.85 6.57
C VAL A 174 -10.95 8.81 5.16
N LEU A 175 -12.24 8.51 5.00
CA LEU A 175 -12.89 8.41 3.70
C LEU A 175 -12.75 9.68 2.83
N PRO A 176 -12.91 10.91 3.35
CA PRO A 176 -12.74 12.13 2.55
C PRO A 176 -11.34 12.23 1.92
N GLU A 177 -10.29 11.89 2.68
CA GLU A 177 -8.90 11.90 2.20
C GLU A 177 -8.69 10.89 1.06
N LEU A 178 -9.21 9.66 1.21
CA LEU A 178 -9.13 8.65 0.15
C LEU A 178 -9.84 9.07 -1.12
N LEU A 179 -10.91 9.86 -1.00
CA LEU A 179 -11.74 10.31 -2.09
C LEU A 179 -11.32 11.67 -2.67
N GLU A 180 -10.23 12.26 -2.19
CA GLU A 180 -9.74 13.55 -2.68
C GLU A 180 -9.58 13.52 -4.21
N GLY A 181 -10.14 14.54 -4.87
CA GLY A 181 -10.13 14.70 -6.32
C GLY A 181 -11.02 13.71 -7.10
N LYS A 182 -11.88 12.93 -6.44
CA LYS A 182 -12.75 11.92 -7.07
C LYS A 182 -14.21 12.32 -7.00
N THR A 183 -15.00 11.82 -7.95
CA THR A 183 -16.45 12.03 -8.03
C THR A 183 -17.15 10.73 -8.41
N GLY A 184 -18.45 10.67 -8.19
CA GLY A 184 -19.27 9.51 -8.58
C GLY A 184 -19.75 8.67 -7.40
N PHE A 185 -19.96 7.39 -7.65
CA PHE A 185 -20.49 6.42 -6.70
C PHE A 185 -19.40 5.85 -5.80
N VAL A 186 -19.70 5.75 -4.50
CA VAL A 186 -18.86 5.04 -3.53
C VAL A 186 -19.72 4.06 -2.74
N GLY A 187 -19.44 2.77 -2.87
CA GLY A 187 -19.97 1.74 -2.00
C GLY A 187 -19.05 1.56 -0.79
N ALA A 188 -19.60 1.58 0.41
CA ALA A 188 -18.83 1.36 1.64
C ALA A 188 -19.62 0.50 2.62
N ASP A 189 -18.91 -0.08 3.58
CA ASP A 189 -19.51 -0.95 4.59
C ASP A 189 -20.35 -0.16 5.62
N LYS A 190 -20.92 -0.87 6.60
CA LYS A 190 -21.74 -0.25 7.66
C LYS A 190 -20.94 0.64 8.62
N GLY A 191 -19.63 0.47 8.70
CA GLY A 191 -18.73 1.32 9.48
C GLY A 191 -18.75 2.77 9.00
N TYR A 192 -18.99 2.98 7.71
CA TYR A 192 -19.09 4.31 7.09
C TYR A 192 -20.47 4.97 7.19
N LEU A 193 -21.44 4.41 7.91
CA LEU A 193 -22.78 4.98 8.03
C LEU A 193 -22.75 6.26 8.92
N SER A 194 -22.97 7.43 8.31
CA SER A 194 -23.17 8.72 8.98
C SER A 194 -23.94 9.67 8.05
N SER A 195 -24.92 10.40 8.61
CA SER A 195 -25.65 11.46 7.90
C SER A 195 -24.72 12.59 7.47
N GLU A 196 -23.87 13.02 8.40
CA GLU A 196 -22.93 14.13 8.24
C GLU A 196 -21.93 13.80 7.14
N LEU A 197 -21.33 12.61 7.17
CA LEU A 197 -20.39 12.14 6.14
C LEU A 197 -21.08 12.07 4.77
N LYS A 198 -22.33 11.59 4.72
CA LYS A 198 -23.06 11.50 3.46
C LYS A 198 -23.31 12.88 2.85
N ASP A 199 -23.60 13.88 3.67
CA ASP A 199 -23.83 15.25 3.19
C ASP A 199 -22.52 15.95 2.82
N GLU A 200 -21.42 15.71 3.54
CA GLU A 200 -20.08 16.14 3.14
C GLU A 200 -19.69 15.57 1.78
N MET A 201 -19.83 14.25 1.59
CA MET A 201 -19.50 13.59 0.32
C MET A 201 -20.33 14.12 -0.85
N LYS A 202 -21.61 14.46 -0.64
CA LYS A 202 -22.43 15.08 -1.68
C LYS A 202 -21.88 16.43 -2.15
N GLN A 203 -21.29 17.23 -1.25
CA GLN A 203 -20.68 18.52 -1.62
C GLN A 203 -19.50 18.32 -2.58
N SER A 204 -18.81 17.18 -2.50
CA SER A 204 -17.75 16.77 -3.42
C SER A 204 -18.25 15.97 -4.63
N HIS A 205 -19.55 15.99 -4.94
CA HIS A 205 -20.16 15.20 -6.02
C HIS A 205 -20.00 13.69 -5.87
N ILE A 206 -19.99 13.21 -4.62
CA ILE A 206 -19.89 11.79 -4.28
C ILE A 206 -21.24 11.28 -3.76
N ASN A 207 -21.72 10.21 -4.38
CA ASN A 207 -22.88 9.45 -3.95
C ASN A 207 -22.44 8.27 -3.08
N LEU A 208 -22.31 8.52 -1.77
CA LEU A 208 -21.96 7.49 -0.78
C LEU A 208 -23.17 6.59 -0.47
N GLN A 209 -23.00 5.29 -0.68
CA GLN A 209 -23.98 4.24 -0.38
C GLN A 209 -23.42 3.26 0.65
N THR A 210 -24.16 3.12 1.75
CA THR A 210 -23.87 2.19 2.84
C THR A 210 -25.12 1.38 3.17
N PRO A 211 -25.00 0.09 3.52
CA PRO A 211 -26.16 -0.70 3.95
C PRO A 211 -26.81 -0.11 5.21
N TYR A 212 -28.13 -0.05 5.25
CA TYR A 212 -28.85 0.39 6.45
C TYR A 212 -28.62 -0.56 7.63
N ARG A 213 -28.64 -0.01 8.85
CA ARG A 213 -28.75 -0.84 10.06
C ARG A 213 -30.14 -1.47 10.10
N SER A 214 -30.19 -2.78 10.25
CA SER A 214 -31.39 -3.49 10.66
C SER A 214 -31.59 -3.15 12.13
N ASN A 215 -32.42 -2.14 12.41
CA ASN A 215 -32.86 -1.85 13.77
C ASN A 215 -34.09 -2.70 14.08
#